data_AF-A0AAU8FFC4-F1
#
_entry.id   AF-A0AAU8FFC4-F1
#
_cell.length_a   1.000
_cell.length_b   1.000
_cell.length_c   1.000
_cell.angle_alpha   90.00
_cell.angle_beta   90.00
_cell.angle_gamma   90.00
#
_symmetry.space_group_name_H-M   'P 1'
#
loop_
_entity.id
_entity.type
_entity.pdbx_description
1 polymer ?
#
loop_
_entity_poly.entity_id
_entity_poly.type
_entity_poly.pdbx_seq_one_letter_code
_entity_poly.pdbx_strand_id
1 'polypeptide(L)'
;MKYIINNLFAICLLCSSAHAQQIKGSNSVAQLQTLVEQTGPDQPTSVHLLADKRALQIGDLIVPLAKTTLIRSERDGGKYQVKFFLQNGTAITKVSDPNFRRAYWALSLQDKKACEQFVTLFKELQLDEKG
;
A
#
# COMPACT_ATOMS: atom_id res chain seq x y z
N MET A 1 46.67 -35.04 33.38
CA MET A 1 46.83 -34.28 32.12
C MET A 1 46.02 -34.96 31.03
N LYS A 2 45.10 -34.23 30.37
CA LYS A 2 44.85 -34.20 28.91
C LYS A 2 43.41 -33.76 28.60
N TYR A 3 43.35 -32.51 28.15
CA TYR A 3 42.48 -31.84 27.17
C TYR A 3 40.94 -31.87 27.28
N ILE A 4 40.44 -30.69 27.64
CA ILE A 4 39.15 -30.09 27.32
C ILE A 4 39.07 -29.86 25.80
N ILE A 5 37.95 -30.24 25.15
CA ILE A 5 37.45 -29.54 23.95
C ILE A 5 35.93 -29.41 24.05
N ASN A 6 35.51 -28.15 24.14
CA ASN A 6 34.14 -27.65 24.07
C ASN A 6 33.45 -28.09 22.78
N ASN A 7 32.23 -28.62 22.89
CA ASN A 7 31.34 -28.73 21.73
C ASN A 7 30.44 -27.49 21.67
N LEU A 8 30.73 -26.65 20.70
CA LEU A 8 30.15 -25.34 20.46
C LEU A 8 28.70 -25.50 19.96
N PHE A 9 27.74 -25.15 20.81
CA PHE A 9 26.33 -25.03 20.44
C PHE A 9 26.13 -23.67 19.75
N ALA A 10 26.20 -23.63 18.42
CA ALA A 10 25.87 -22.45 17.63
C ALA A 10 24.48 -22.63 16.99
N ILE A 11 23.44 -22.47 17.81
CA ILE A 11 22.06 -22.27 17.35
C ILE A 11 21.76 -20.77 17.41
N CYS A 12 20.97 -20.32 16.44
CA CYS A 12 20.39 -18.97 16.29
C CYS A 12 21.29 -17.92 15.64
N LEU A 13 20.90 -17.48 14.43
CA LEU A 13 20.57 -16.08 14.13
C LEU A 13 20.18 -15.92 12.64
N LEU A 14 19.06 -16.52 12.21
CA LEU A 14 18.44 -16.19 10.93
C LEU A 14 16.92 -16.32 11.02
N CYS A 15 16.25 -15.41 11.75
CA CYS A 15 14.80 -15.20 11.63
C CYS A 15 14.37 -13.92 12.37
N SER A 16 14.71 -12.73 11.87
CA SER A 16 14.14 -11.49 12.42
C SER A 16 13.73 -10.45 11.38
N SER A 17 13.83 -10.70 10.07
CA SER A 17 13.50 -9.68 9.06
C SER A 17 11.99 -9.50 8.83
N ALA A 18 11.18 -10.54 9.09
CA ALA A 18 9.75 -10.50 8.76
C ALA A 18 8.93 -9.53 9.64
N HIS A 19 9.35 -9.29 10.89
CA HIS A 19 8.58 -8.46 11.83
C HIS A 19 8.76 -6.95 11.59
N ALA A 20 9.93 -6.49 11.14
CA ALA A 20 10.17 -5.06 10.88
C ALA A 20 9.47 -4.56 9.61
N GLN A 21 9.31 -5.42 8.60
CA GLN A 21 8.64 -5.11 7.33
C GLN A 21 7.12 -4.99 7.52
N GLN A 22 6.51 -5.86 8.34
CA GLN A 22 5.08 -5.81 8.66
C GLN A 22 4.68 -4.53 9.42
N ILE A 23 5.56 -4.01 10.30
CA ILE A 23 5.29 -2.80 11.09
C ILE A 23 5.26 -1.54 10.21
N LYS A 24 6.16 -1.44 9.22
CA LYS A 24 6.19 -0.28 8.29
C LYS A 24 4.96 -0.23 7.40
N GLY A 25 4.60 -1.36 6.76
CA GLY A 25 3.39 -1.44 5.95
C GLY A 25 2.13 -1.10 6.73
N SER A 26 2.03 -1.56 7.98
CA SER A 26 0.90 -1.24 8.87
C SER A 26 0.79 0.26 9.20
N ASN A 27 1.91 0.97 9.35
CA ASN A 27 1.90 2.41 9.64
C ASN A 27 1.49 3.22 8.41
N SER A 28 2.04 2.89 7.23
CA SER A 28 1.69 3.57 5.98
C SER A 28 0.20 3.38 5.64
N VAL A 29 -0.37 2.21 5.91
CA VAL A 29 -1.81 1.94 5.73
C VAL A 29 -2.68 2.76 6.70
N ALA A 30 -2.29 2.86 7.97
CA ALA A 30 -3.01 3.68 8.94
C ALA A 30 -2.99 5.18 8.60
N GLN A 31 -1.87 5.67 8.06
CA GLN A 31 -1.78 7.05 7.58
C GLN A 31 -2.61 7.26 6.32
N LEU A 32 -2.60 6.31 5.38
CA LEU A 32 -3.48 6.36 4.21
C LEU A 32 -4.96 6.38 4.62
N GLN A 33 -5.38 5.54 5.59
CA GLN A 33 -6.73 5.57 6.15
C GLN A 33 -7.09 6.97 6.64
N THR A 34 -6.23 7.57 7.46
CA THR A 34 -6.44 8.91 8.00
C THR A 34 -6.61 9.96 6.90
N LEU A 35 -5.79 9.91 5.85
CA LEU A 35 -5.90 10.84 4.71
C LEU A 35 -7.23 10.68 3.96
N VAL A 36 -7.70 9.45 3.81
CA VAL A 36 -8.95 9.15 3.09
C VAL A 36 -10.17 9.55 3.91
N GLU A 37 -10.18 9.29 5.22
CA GLU A 37 -11.28 9.68 6.12
C GLU A 37 -11.49 11.20 6.20
N GLN A 38 -10.41 11.98 6.08
CA GLN A 38 -10.46 13.44 6.10
C GLN A 38 -11.13 14.06 4.86
N THR A 39 -11.46 13.25 3.85
CA THR A 39 -12.03 13.69 2.57
C THR A 39 -13.51 14.09 2.67
N GLY A 40 -14.19 13.77 3.78
CA GLY A 40 -15.54 14.23 4.10
C GLY A 40 -16.55 13.11 4.37
N PRO A 41 -17.76 13.46 4.83
CA PRO A 41 -18.76 12.52 5.35
C PRO A 41 -19.33 11.54 4.31
N ASP A 42 -19.18 11.82 3.02
CA ASP A 42 -19.68 10.97 1.93
C ASP A 42 -18.65 9.93 1.43
N GLN A 43 -17.44 9.89 2.01
CA GLN A 43 -16.40 8.93 1.62
C GLN A 43 -15.65 8.32 2.82
N PRO A 44 -16.32 7.79 3.87
CA PRO A 44 -15.65 6.93 4.84
C PRO A 44 -15.28 5.64 4.14
N THR A 45 -14.10 5.66 3.54
CA THR A 45 -13.63 4.62 2.64
C THR A 45 -12.51 3.90 3.36
N SER A 46 -12.80 2.70 3.84
CA SER A 46 -11.81 1.90 4.57
C SER A 46 -10.62 1.55 3.67
N VAL A 47 -9.43 1.55 4.23
CA VAL A 47 -8.15 1.32 3.57
C VAL A 47 -7.53 0.10 4.23
N HIS A 48 -7.33 -0.95 3.44
CA HIS A 48 -6.73 -2.20 3.92
C HIS A 48 -5.64 -2.66 2.96
N LEU A 49 -4.53 -3.14 3.53
CA LEU A 49 -3.53 -3.84 2.75
C LEU A 49 -3.96 -5.31 2.58
N LEU A 50 -4.08 -5.74 1.33
CA LEU A 50 -4.29 -7.13 0.94
C LEU A 50 -2.93 -7.71 0.54
N ALA A 51 -2.15 -8.15 1.54
CA ALA A 51 -0.78 -8.62 1.35
C ALA A 51 -0.70 -9.81 0.38
N ASP A 52 -1.66 -10.75 0.47
CA ASP A 52 -1.79 -11.91 -0.41
C ASP A 52 -2.01 -11.54 -1.89
N LYS A 53 -2.71 -10.43 -2.13
CA LYS A 53 -3.02 -9.91 -3.48
C LYS A 53 -2.06 -8.81 -3.92
N ARG A 54 -1.13 -8.40 -3.06
CA ARG A 54 -0.23 -7.25 -3.26
C ARG A 54 -1.01 -6.03 -3.75
N ALA A 55 -2.08 -5.70 -3.01
CA ALA A 55 -3.01 -4.66 -3.39
C ALA A 55 -3.46 -3.84 -2.17
N LEU A 56 -3.83 -2.59 -2.43
CA LEU A 56 -4.48 -1.73 -1.47
C LEU A 56 -5.98 -1.71 -1.77
N GLN A 57 -6.79 -2.13 -0.82
CA GLN A 57 -8.23 -1.96 -0.88
C GLN A 57 -8.59 -0.58 -0.35
N ILE A 58 -9.41 0.15 -1.10
CA ILE A 58 -9.95 1.47 -0.73
C ILE A 58 -11.47 1.37 -0.95
N GLY A 59 -12.21 1.13 0.13
CA GLY A 59 -13.63 0.84 0.11
C GLY A 59 -13.89 -0.48 -0.60
N ASP A 60 -14.69 -0.44 -1.66
CA ASP A 60 -14.96 -1.60 -2.50
C ASP A 60 -13.92 -1.79 -3.63
N LEU A 61 -13.02 -0.83 -3.85
CA LEU A 61 -12.04 -0.89 -4.93
C LEU A 61 -10.73 -1.54 -4.48
N ILE A 62 -10.16 -2.40 -5.31
CA ILE A 62 -8.86 -3.02 -5.09
C ILE A 62 -7.87 -2.45 -6.11
N VAL A 63 -6.85 -1.76 -5.60
CA VAL A 63 -5.79 -1.13 -6.40
C VAL A 63 -4.50 -1.96 -6.29
N PRO A 64 -3.99 -2.57 -7.38
CA PRO A 64 -2.75 -3.33 -7.33
C PRO A 64 -1.54 -2.47 -6.97
N LEU A 65 -0.66 -2.96 -6.09
CA LEU A 65 0.65 -2.36 -5.78
C LEU A 65 1.73 -2.80 -6.80
N ALA A 66 1.34 -2.93 -8.06
CA ALA A 66 2.24 -3.29 -9.15
C ALA A 66 3.01 -2.06 -9.66
N LYS A 67 4.22 -2.26 -10.20
CA LYS A 67 5.00 -1.18 -10.84
C LYS A 67 4.27 -0.51 -12.01
N THR A 68 3.34 -1.21 -12.62
CA THR A 68 2.51 -0.73 -13.74
C THR A 68 1.27 0.02 -13.25
N THR A 69 1.06 0.14 -11.95
CA THR A 69 0.12 1.07 -11.34
C THR A 69 0.84 2.39 -11.09
N LEU A 70 0.66 3.34 -12.00
CA LEU A 70 1.20 4.68 -11.88
C LEU A 70 0.24 5.54 -11.06
N ILE A 71 0.79 6.36 -10.18
CA ILE A 71 0.02 7.22 -9.28
C ILE A 71 0.59 8.64 -9.29
N ARG A 72 -0.29 9.65 -9.39
CA ARG A 72 0.07 11.06 -9.45
C ARG A 72 -0.93 11.94 -8.71
N SER A 73 -0.45 13.05 -8.15
CA SER A 73 -1.27 14.12 -7.60
C SER A 73 -1.51 15.16 -8.68
N GLU A 74 -2.76 15.49 -8.95
CA GLU A 74 -3.15 16.50 -9.95
C GLU A 74 -4.30 17.35 -9.42
N ARG A 75 -4.38 18.61 -9.89
CA ARG A 75 -5.54 19.46 -9.66
C ARG A 75 -6.45 19.40 -10.89
N ASP A 76 -7.71 19.03 -10.69
CA ASP A 76 -8.68 18.83 -11.75
C ASP A 76 -10.07 19.32 -11.30
N GLY A 77 -10.72 20.14 -12.13
CA GLY A 77 -12.02 20.74 -11.80
C GLY A 77 -12.03 21.52 -10.48
N GLY A 78 -10.91 22.15 -10.10
CA GLY A 78 -10.76 22.89 -8.85
C GLY A 78 -10.47 22.04 -7.61
N LYS A 79 -10.52 20.71 -7.71
CA LYS A 79 -10.24 19.75 -6.63
C LYS A 79 -8.85 19.14 -6.77
N TYR A 80 -8.23 18.78 -5.65
CA TYR A 80 -7.00 17.99 -5.66
C TYR A 80 -7.34 16.51 -5.67
N GLN A 81 -6.69 15.76 -6.54
CA GLN A 81 -6.96 14.35 -6.77
C GLN A 81 -5.69 13.53 -6.87
N VAL A 82 -5.75 12.32 -6.34
CA VAL A 82 -4.81 11.24 -6.61
C VAL A 82 -5.37 10.42 -7.77
N LYS A 83 -4.65 10.39 -8.89
CA LYS A 83 -5.04 9.66 -10.09
C LYS A 83 -4.20 8.39 -10.23
N PHE A 84 -4.89 7.29 -10.48
CA PHE A 84 -4.33 5.98 -10.75
C PHE A 84 -4.43 5.68 -12.24
N PHE A 85 -3.31 5.29 -12.84
CA PHE A 85 -3.22 4.88 -14.25
C PHE A 85 -2.55 3.52 -14.32
N LEU A 86 -3.29 2.53 -14.82
CA LEU A 86 -2.84 1.14 -14.85
C LEU A 86 -2.45 0.75 -16.26
N GLN A 87 -1.33 0.04 -16.36
CA GLN A 87 -0.68 -0.32 -17.62
C GLN A 87 -0.42 -1.83 -17.67
N ASN A 88 -0.19 -2.36 -18.87
CA ASN A 88 0.24 -3.75 -19.09
C ASN A 88 -0.68 -4.79 -18.42
N GLY A 89 -2.00 -4.60 -18.57
CA GLY A 89 -3.00 -5.58 -18.10
C GLY A 89 -3.37 -5.49 -16.61
N THR A 90 -2.74 -4.60 -15.83
CA THR A 90 -3.22 -4.32 -14.47
C THR A 90 -4.53 -3.52 -14.52
N ALA A 91 -5.42 -3.79 -13.56
CA ALA A 91 -6.73 -3.16 -13.48
C ALA A 91 -7.12 -2.98 -12.01
N ILE A 92 -7.86 -1.91 -11.73
CA ILE A 92 -8.61 -1.75 -10.50
C ILE A 92 -9.82 -2.66 -10.61
N THR A 93 -10.04 -3.48 -9.59
CA THR A 93 -11.18 -4.38 -9.49
C THR A 93 -12.07 -3.99 -8.31
N LYS A 94 -13.20 -4.68 -8.15
CA LYS A 94 -14.07 -4.52 -6.99
C LYS A 94 -14.12 -5.79 -6.14
N VAL A 95 -14.36 -5.64 -4.85
CA VAL A 95 -14.66 -6.78 -3.97
C VAL A 95 -16.04 -7.35 -4.32
N SER A 96 -17.02 -6.46 -4.53
CA SER A 96 -18.41 -6.83 -4.83
C SER A 96 -18.63 -7.40 -6.25
N ASP A 97 -17.75 -7.06 -7.21
CA ASP A 97 -17.89 -7.44 -8.61
C ASP A 97 -16.54 -7.83 -9.23
N PRO A 98 -16.28 -9.14 -9.38
CA PRO A 98 -15.05 -9.65 -10.01
C PRO A 98 -14.89 -9.29 -11.49
N ASN A 99 -15.98 -8.97 -12.19
CA ASN A 99 -15.96 -8.61 -13.61
C ASN A 99 -15.66 -7.12 -13.82
N PHE A 100 -15.82 -6.30 -12.78
CA PHE A 100 -15.45 -4.91 -12.83
C PHE A 100 -13.94 -4.75 -13.01
N ARG A 101 -13.54 -4.06 -14.08
CA ARG A 101 -12.15 -3.74 -14.37
C ARG A 101 -12.05 -2.31 -14.91
N ARG A 102 -11.17 -1.50 -14.34
CA ARG A 102 -10.83 -0.18 -14.90
C ARG A 102 -9.33 0.07 -14.88
N ALA A 103 -8.85 0.71 -15.94
CA ALA A 103 -7.45 1.14 -16.05
C ALA A 103 -7.19 2.53 -15.46
N TYR A 104 -8.26 3.22 -15.02
CA TYR A 104 -8.19 4.57 -14.47
C TYR A 104 -9.18 4.75 -13.33
N TRP A 105 -8.74 5.46 -12.29
CA TRP A 105 -9.58 5.95 -11.20
C TRP A 105 -8.93 7.17 -10.56
N ALA A 106 -9.75 8.02 -9.95
CA ALA A 106 -9.29 9.19 -9.23
C ALA A 106 -9.97 9.29 -7.87
N LEU A 107 -9.17 9.59 -6.85
CA LEU A 107 -9.59 9.84 -5.49
C LEU A 107 -9.36 11.32 -5.19
N SER A 108 -10.43 12.07 -4.94
CA SER A 108 -10.29 13.44 -4.45
C SER A 108 -9.80 13.40 -3.01
N LEU A 109 -8.92 14.32 -2.62
CA LEU A 109 -8.53 14.52 -1.21
C LEU A 109 -8.68 16.00 -0.85
N GLN A 110 -8.60 16.31 0.44
CA GLN A 110 -8.85 17.64 0.98
C GLN A 110 -7.98 18.73 0.32
N ASP A 111 -6.68 18.46 0.14
CA ASP A 111 -5.74 19.41 -0.42
C ASP A 111 -4.58 18.73 -1.18
N LYS A 112 -3.68 19.57 -1.72
CA LYS A 112 -2.48 19.13 -2.44
C LYS A 112 -1.55 18.29 -1.58
N LYS A 113 -1.37 18.68 -0.31
CA LYS A 113 -0.44 18.04 0.61
C LYS A 113 -0.91 16.62 0.93
N ALA A 114 -2.21 16.44 1.19
CA ALA A 114 -2.81 15.14 1.38
C ALA A 114 -2.59 14.23 0.16
N CYS A 115 -2.75 14.76 -1.07
CA CYS A 115 -2.46 14.01 -2.30
C CYS A 115 -0.99 13.61 -2.44
N GLU A 116 -0.06 14.51 -2.13
CA GLU A 116 1.38 14.22 -2.20
C GLU A 116 1.81 13.19 -1.15
N GLN A 117 1.26 13.30 0.07
CA GLN A 117 1.47 12.32 1.13
C GLN A 117 0.91 10.95 0.74
N PHE A 118 -0.30 10.90 0.21
CA PHE A 118 -0.90 9.66 -0.29
C PHE A 118 -0.02 9.00 -1.36
N VAL A 119 0.42 9.76 -2.36
CA VAL A 119 1.31 9.27 -3.43
C VAL A 119 2.61 8.69 -2.86
N THR A 120 3.16 9.34 -1.83
CA THR A 120 4.41 8.91 -1.18
C THR A 120 4.22 7.58 -0.46
N LEU A 121 3.22 7.49 0.42
CA LEU A 121 2.89 6.28 1.18
C LEU A 121 2.56 5.10 0.26
N PHE A 122 1.81 5.35 -0.82
CA PHE A 122 1.50 4.31 -1.80
C PHE A 122 2.77 3.77 -2.48
N LYS A 123 3.71 4.65 -2.84
CA LYS A 123 4.98 4.24 -3.45
C LYS A 123 5.88 3.49 -2.48
N GLU A 124 5.89 3.85 -1.20
CA GLU A 124 6.58 3.08 -0.15
C GLU A 124 6.04 1.66 -0.08
N LEU A 125 4.71 1.50 -0.06
CA LEU A 125 4.07 0.19 -0.10
C LEU A 125 4.41 -0.60 -1.38
N GLN A 126 4.58 0.06 -2.53
CA GLN A 126 5.05 -0.60 -3.76
C GLN A 126 6.52 -1.09 -3.67
N LEU A 127 7.34 -0.47 -2.82
CA LEU A 127 8.76 -0.79 -2.67
C LEU A 127 9.02 -1.83 -1.58
N ASP A 128 8.30 -1.76 -0.46
CA ASP A 128 8.45 -2.68 0.69
C ASP A 128 8.08 -4.13 0.33
N GLU A 129 7.25 -4.31 -0.69
CA GLU A 129 6.82 -5.60 -1.25
C GLU A 129 7.87 -6.23 -2.20
N LYS A 130 9.10 -5.71 -2.24
CA LYS A 130 10.23 -6.31 -2.99
C LYS A 130 11.22 -7.09 -2.11
N GLY A 131 11.07 -7.05 -0.79
CA GLY A 131 11.95 -7.70 0.18
C GLY A 131 11.49 -9.10 0.53
#